data_AF-A0A1J5HRZ7-F1
#
_entry.id   AF-A0A1J5HRZ7-F1
#
_cell.length_a   1.000
_cell.length_b   1.000
_cell.length_c   1.000
_cell.angle_alpha   90.00
_cell.angle_beta   90.00
_cell.angle_gamma   90.00
#
_symmetry.space_group_name_H-M   'P 1'
#
loop_
_entity.id
_entity.type
_entity.pdbx_description
1 polymer ?
#
loop_
_entity_poly.entity_id
_entity_poly.type
_entity_poly.pdbx_seq_one_letter_code
_entity_poly.pdbx_strand_id
1 'polypeptide(L)'
;MKSTFVLFMLFVIALVHAQDLPQNTSVDDMHARKWNYLVEKIPLSREDADLVKPIFLEYENAVWKIIYRNKLFFSKLHHHVQDMNEANYQKINDLYVTSEIQKSHLLKTYYGKLRNCLKASTIQKYFKAERSFRNELVAGWQKGHRRK
;
A
#
# COMPACT_ATOMS: atom_id res chain seq x y z
N MET A 1 -34.47 -9.05 32.40
CA MET A 1 -34.23 -9.63 31.05
C MET A 1 -33.88 -8.61 29.96
N LYS A 2 -33.93 -7.28 30.20
CA LYS A 2 -33.56 -6.27 29.19
C LYS A 2 -32.06 -5.85 29.23
N SER A 3 -31.40 -6.02 30.38
CA SER A 3 -30.00 -5.62 30.59
C SER A 3 -28.97 -6.64 30.06
N THR A 4 -29.31 -7.94 30.02
CA THR A 4 -28.44 -8.98 29.46
C THR A 4 -28.33 -8.92 27.93
N PHE A 5 -29.37 -8.44 27.25
CA PHE A 5 -29.38 -8.30 25.79
C PHE A 5 -28.44 -7.18 25.31
N VAL A 6 -28.35 -6.08 26.07
CA VAL A 6 -27.43 -4.95 25.78
C VAL A 6 -25.97 -5.36 25.95
N LEU A 7 -25.67 -6.20 26.96
CA LEU A 7 -24.32 -6.70 27.19
C LEU A 7 -23.86 -7.67 26.07
N PHE A 8 -24.77 -8.48 25.56
CA PHE A 8 -24.49 -9.38 24.43
C PHE A 8 -24.29 -8.60 23.11
N MET A 9 -25.06 -7.52 22.90
CA MET A 9 -24.95 -6.68 21.70
C MET A 9 -23.64 -5.87 21.67
N LEU A 10 -23.14 -5.43 22.83
CA LEU A 10 -21.81 -4.80 22.95
C LEU A 10 -20.66 -5.78 22.71
N PHE A 11 -20.84 -7.07 23.05
CA PHE A 11 -19.83 -8.11 22.84
C PHE A 11 -19.67 -8.46 21.35
N VAL A 12 -20.75 -8.43 20.57
CA VAL A 12 -20.71 -8.70 19.11
C VAL A 12 -19.98 -7.59 18.34
N ILE A 13 -20.10 -6.33 18.76
CA ILE A 13 -19.40 -5.20 18.11
C ILE A 13 -17.88 -5.27 18.35
N ALA A 14 -17.45 -5.80 19.51
CA ALA A 14 -16.02 -5.98 19.81
C ALA A 14 -15.35 -7.09 18.96
N LEU A 15 -16.11 -8.05 18.45
CA LEU A 15 -15.59 -9.12 17.58
C LEU A 15 -15.34 -8.68 16.13
N VAL A 16 -15.95 -7.58 15.68
CA VAL A 16 -15.79 -7.08 14.29
C VAL A 16 -14.44 -6.35 14.09
N HIS A 17 -13.71 -6.03 15.17
CA HIS A 17 -12.43 -5.31 15.11
C HIS A 17 -11.18 -6.18 15.31
N ALA A 18 -11.33 -7.50 15.35
CA ALA A 18 -10.20 -8.43 15.35
C ALA A 18 -10.08 -9.11 13.97
N GLN A 19 -9.72 -8.34 12.94
CA GLN A 19 -9.20 -8.95 11.71
C GLN A 19 -7.74 -9.30 11.96
N ASP A 20 -7.51 -10.57 12.30
CA ASP A 20 -6.22 -11.22 12.29
C ASP A 20 -5.46 -10.87 11.01
N LEU A 21 -4.24 -10.36 11.17
CA LEU A 21 -3.35 -10.08 10.04
C LEU A 21 -3.02 -11.44 9.39
N PRO A 22 -3.46 -11.73 8.15
CA PRO A 22 -3.10 -12.99 7.53
C PRO A 22 -1.60 -12.96 7.27
N GLN A 23 -0.92 -14.04 7.68
CA GLN A 23 0.50 -14.31 7.43
C GLN A 23 0.86 -14.32 5.92
N ASN A 24 -0.15 -14.19 5.05
CA ASN A 24 -0.04 -13.98 3.61
C ASN A 24 -1.15 -13.02 3.13
N THR A 25 -1.07 -11.74 3.50
CA THR A 25 -2.02 -10.73 2.98
C THR A 25 -1.81 -10.60 1.47
N SER A 26 -2.86 -10.78 0.68
CA SER A 26 -2.74 -10.65 -0.78
C SER A 26 -2.42 -9.21 -1.16
N VAL A 27 -1.83 -9.03 -2.34
CA VAL A 27 -1.53 -7.69 -2.88
C VAL A 27 -2.80 -6.87 -3.04
N ASP A 28 -3.89 -7.54 -3.44
CA ASP A 28 -5.20 -6.93 -3.60
C ASP A 28 -5.76 -6.47 -2.25
N ASP A 29 -5.58 -7.24 -1.18
CA ASP A 29 -5.96 -6.83 0.17
C ASP A 29 -5.16 -5.61 0.63
N MET A 30 -3.86 -5.54 0.30
CA MET A 30 -3.02 -4.38 0.62
C MET A 30 -3.50 -3.13 -0.13
N HIS A 31 -3.79 -3.25 -1.42
CA HIS A 31 -4.33 -2.15 -2.22
C HIS A 31 -5.72 -1.72 -1.72
N ALA A 32 -6.59 -2.66 -1.37
CA ALA A 32 -7.91 -2.38 -0.80
C ALA A 32 -7.81 -1.67 0.55
N ARG A 33 -6.91 -2.12 1.44
CA ARG A 33 -6.64 -1.45 2.72
C ARG A 33 -6.14 -0.03 2.53
N LYS A 34 -5.18 0.18 1.62
CA LYS A 34 -4.66 1.51 1.29
C LYS A 34 -5.77 2.40 0.73
N TRP A 35 -6.59 1.89 -0.19
CA TRP A 35 -7.73 2.62 -0.74
C TRP A 35 -8.71 3.06 0.35
N ASN A 36 -9.12 2.14 1.22
CA ASN A 36 -10.05 2.44 2.31
C ASN A 36 -9.48 3.51 3.26
N TYR A 37 -8.19 3.43 3.58
CA TYR A 37 -7.51 4.45 4.39
C TYR A 37 -7.54 5.83 3.72
N LEU A 38 -7.33 5.89 2.40
CA LEU A 38 -7.35 7.16 1.67
C LEU A 38 -8.73 7.79 1.66
N VAL A 39 -9.77 6.99 1.40
CA VAL A 39 -11.18 7.46 1.42
C VAL A 39 -11.61 7.90 2.82
N GLU A 40 -11.12 7.26 3.87
CA GLU A 40 -11.39 7.68 5.25
C GLU A 40 -10.70 9.02 5.59
N LYS A 41 -9.44 9.20 5.20
CA LYS A 41 -8.66 10.40 5.54
C LYS A 41 -8.94 11.60 4.66
N ILE A 42 -9.55 11.38 3.49
CA ILE A 42 -9.86 12.43 2.54
C ILE A 42 -11.32 12.28 2.18
N PRO A 43 -12.19 13.23 2.56
CA PRO A 43 -13.58 13.21 2.15
C PRO A 43 -13.67 13.59 0.67
N LEU A 44 -13.36 12.63 -0.21
CA LEU A 44 -13.71 12.70 -1.62
C LEU A 44 -15.22 12.58 -1.75
N SER A 45 -15.83 13.29 -2.71
CA SER A 45 -17.21 12.98 -3.09
C SER A 45 -17.26 11.55 -3.64
N ARG A 46 -18.46 10.96 -3.67
CA ARG A 46 -18.63 9.61 -4.24
C ARG A 46 -18.18 9.58 -5.70
N GLU A 47 -18.51 10.63 -6.44
CA GLU A 47 -18.15 10.81 -7.85
C GLU A 47 -16.63 10.91 -8.03
N ASP A 48 -15.95 11.69 -7.19
CA ASP A 48 -14.49 11.82 -7.23
C ASP A 48 -13.81 10.49 -6.86
N ALA A 49 -14.33 9.79 -5.85
CA ALA A 49 -13.81 8.48 -5.45
C ALA A 49 -13.92 7.44 -6.56
N ASP A 50 -15.06 7.39 -7.27
CA ASP A 50 -15.29 6.47 -8.38
C ASP A 50 -14.36 6.77 -9.58
N LEU A 51 -14.03 8.04 -9.82
CA LEU A 51 -13.04 8.45 -10.84
C LEU A 51 -11.61 8.12 -10.43
N VAL A 52 -11.26 8.30 -9.15
CA VAL A 52 -9.89 8.17 -8.66
C VAL A 52 -9.50 6.71 -8.42
N LYS A 53 -10.42 5.86 -7.98
CA LYS A 53 -10.15 4.45 -7.66
C LYS A 53 -9.46 3.67 -8.79
N PRO A 54 -9.93 3.69 -10.05
CA PRO A 54 -9.24 2.98 -11.12
C PRO A 54 -7.84 3.52 -11.40
N ILE A 55 -7.64 4.85 -11.29
CA ILE A 55 -6.34 5.51 -11.47
C ILE A 55 -5.36 5.05 -10.38
N PHE A 56 -5.84 5.00 -9.13
CA PHE A 56 -5.08 4.50 -7.98
C PHE A 56 -4.67 3.04 -8.17
N LEU A 57 -5.60 2.15 -8.52
CA LEU A 57 -5.32 0.73 -8.70
C LEU A 57 -4.34 0.49 -9.85
N GLU A 58 -4.44 1.22 -10.95
CA GLU A 58 -3.49 1.15 -12.06
C GLU A 58 -2.06 1.48 -11.59
N TYR A 59 -1.90 2.58 -10.84
CA TYR A 59 -0.60 3.00 -10.30
C TYR A 59 -0.02 1.97 -9.33
N GLU A 60 -0.81 1.53 -8.33
CA GLU A 60 -0.34 0.57 -7.32
C GLU A 60 0.06 -0.76 -7.96
N ASN A 61 -0.73 -1.27 -8.90
CA ASN A 61 -0.40 -2.51 -9.62
C ASN A 61 0.89 -2.37 -10.45
N ALA A 62 1.12 -1.22 -11.08
CA ALA A 62 2.34 -0.97 -11.84
C ALA A 62 3.57 -0.89 -10.92
N VAL A 63 3.46 -0.19 -9.77
CA VAL A 63 4.51 -0.14 -8.75
C VAL A 63 4.78 -1.52 -8.18
N TRP A 64 3.74 -2.29 -7.87
CA TRP A 64 3.87 -3.64 -7.34
C TRP A 64 4.59 -4.58 -8.30
N LYS A 65 4.33 -4.50 -9.62
CA LYS A 65 5.06 -5.28 -10.62
C LYS A 65 6.56 -5.02 -10.58
N ILE A 66 6.99 -3.76 -10.39
CA ILE A 66 8.41 -3.41 -10.23
C ILE A 66 8.97 -4.03 -8.94
N ILE A 67 8.27 -3.86 -7.81
CA ILE A 67 8.68 -4.41 -6.52
C ILE A 67 8.81 -5.93 -6.59
N TYR A 68 7.82 -6.62 -7.17
CA TYR A 68 7.79 -8.06 -7.30
C TYR A 68 8.94 -8.57 -8.18
N ARG A 69 9.15 -7.96 -9.35
CA ARG A 69 10.28 -8.30 -10.23
C ARG A 69 11.62 -8.16 -9.52
N ASN A 70 11.80 -7.07 -8.77
CA ASN A 70 13.03 -6.83 -8.02
C ASN A 70 13.21 -7.85 -6.89
N LYS A 71 12.13 -8.17 -6.16
CA LYS A 71 12.14 -9.22 -5.13
C LYS A 71 12.59 -10.56 -5.72
N LEU A 72 12.06 -10.95 -6.88
CA LEU A 72 12.48 -12.19 -7.56
C LEU A 72 13.95 -12.15 -7.96
N PHE A 73 14.44 -11.02 -8.47
CA PHE A 73 15.86 -10.84 -8.80
C PHE A 73 16.75 -11.02 -7.57
N PHE A 74 16.46 -10.33 -6.47
CA PHE A 74 17.23 -10.43 -5.24
C PHE A 74 17.13 -11.80 -4.57
N SER A 75 15.98 -12.45 -4.64
CA SER A 75 15.82 -13.82 -4.15
C SER A 75 16.72 -14.79 -4.90
N LYS A 76 16.82 -14.67 -6.23
CA LYS A 76 17.74 -15.50 -7.03
C LYS A 76 19.19 -15.22 -6.66
N LEU A 77 19.56 -13.95 -6.52
CA LEU A 77 20.91 -13.55 -6.15
C LEU A 77 21.34 -14.10 -4.79
N HIS A 78 20.43 -14.13 -3.81
CA HIS A 78 20.71 -14.67 -2.48
C HIS A 78 21.16 -16.15 -2.52
N HIS A 79 20.71 -16.93 -3.50
CA HIS A 79 21.14 -18.32 -3.69
C HIS A 79 22.51 -18.45 -4.38
N HIS A 80 23.08 -17.36 -4.90
CA HIS A 80 24.35 -17.32 -5.64
C HIS A 80 25.36 -16.34 -5.01
N VAL A 81 25.26 -16.10 -3.69
CA VAL A 81 26.10 -15.09 -3.00
C VAL A 81 27.59 -15.41 -3.11
N GLN A 82 27.96 -16.69 -3.19
CA GLN A 82 29.36 -17.11 -3.36
C GLN A 82 29.93 -16.80 -4.76
N ASP A 83 29.06 -16.56 -5.75
CA ASP A 83 29.42 -16.26 -7.14
C ASP A 83 29.41 -14.74 -7.43
N MET A 84 29.34 -13.91 -6.38
CA MET A 84 29.29 -12.46 -6.51
C MET A 84 30.62 -11.88 -7.01
N ASN A 85 30.52 -11.02 -8.04
CA ASN A 85 31.65 -10.29 -8.60
C ASN A 85 31.22 -8.86 -8.97
N GLU A 86 32.17 -8.04 -9.43
CA GLU A 86 31.91 -6.64 -9.76
C GLU A 86 30.79 -6.45 -10.80
N ALA A 87 30.72 -7.34 -11.80
CA ALA A 87 29.65 -7.28 -12.80
C ALA A 87 28.26 -7.57 -12.20
N ASN A 88 28.17 -8.44 -11.18
CA ASN A 88 26.94 -8.68 -10.45
C ASN A 88 26.55 -7.47 -9.58
N TYR A 89 27.52 -6.82 -8.93
CA TYR A 89 27.26 -5.58 -8.17
C TYR A 89 26.79 -4.45 -9.07
N GLN A 90 27.41 -4.27 -10.24
CA GLN A 90 26.96 -3.30 -11.23
C GLN A 90 25.50 -3.54 -11.63
N LYS A 91 25.12 -4.78 -11.95
CA LYS A 91 23.72 -5.12 -12.30
C LYS A 91 22.73 -4.82 -11.17
N ILE A 92 23.11 -5.03 -9.92
CA ILE A 92 22.29 -4.70 -8.75
C ILE A 92 22.06 -3.19 -8.67
N ASN A 93 23.14 -2.43 -8.80
CA ASN A 93 23.10 -0.97 -8.75
C ASN A 93 22.27 -0.40 -9.91
N ASP A 94 22.47 -0.92 -11.12
CA ASP A 94 21.71 -0.55 -12.31
C ASP A 94 20.22 -0.86 -12.15
N LEU A 95 19.88 -2.04 -11.60
CA LEU A 95 18.50 -2.42 -11.32
C LEU A 95 17.85 -1.47 -10.31
N TYR A 96 18.57 -1.10 -9.25
CA TYR A 96 18.10 -0.14 -8.25
C TYR A 96 17.76 1.21 -8.89
N VAL A 97 18.73 1.81 -9.58
CA VAL A 97 18.56 3.13 -10.22
C VAL A 97 17.44 3.09 -11.26
N THR A 98 17.43 2.07 -12.13
CA THR A 98 16.39 1.90 -13.16
C THR A 98 15.00 1.77 -12.55
N SER A 99 14.87 1.05 -11.43
CA SER A 99 13.59 0.87 -10.76
C SER A 99 13.06 2.17 -10.16
N GLU A 100 13.93 3.00 -9.60
CA GLU A 100 13.54 4.31 -9.06
C GLU A 100 13.13 5.30 -10.17
N ILE A 101 13.81 5.27 -11.31
CA ILE A 101 13.41 6.02 -12.50
C ILE A 101 12.02 5.57 -12.97
N GLN A 102 11.79 4.26 -13.09
CA GLN A 102 10.49 3.71 -13.50
C GLN A 102 9.36 4.12 -12.55
N LYS A 103 9.55 4.00 -11.24
CA LYS A 103 8.57 4.44 -10.23
C LYS A 103 8.29 5.94 -10.32
N SER A 104 9.32 6.75 -10.55
CA SER A 104 9.19 8.21 -10.70
C SER A 104 8.37 8.57 -11.95
N HIS A 105 8.57 7.87 -13.07
CA HIS A 105 7.72 8.03 -14.25
C HIS A 105 6.27 7.62 -13.98
N LEU A 106 6.04 6.51 -13.27
CA LEU A 106 4.70 6.10 -12.87
C LEU A 106 4.03 7.17 -11.99
N LEU A 107 4.75 7.75 -11.04
CA LEU A 107 4.23 8.82 -10.17
C LEU A 107 3.87 10.08 -10.97
N LYS A 108 4.71 10.46 -11.95
CA LYS A 108 4.42 11.60 -12.84
C LYS A 108 3.15 11.36 -13.64
N THR A 109 3.00 10.18 -14.25
CA THR A 109 1.80 9.79 -14.98
C THR A 109 0.57 9.77 -14.07
N TYR A 110 0.73 9.22 -12.87
CA TYR A 110 -0.32 9.14 -11.87
C TYR A 110 -0.85 10.53 -11.46
N TYR A 111 0.06 11.45 -11.11
CA TYR A 111 -0.28 12.84 -10.86
C TYR A 111 -0.97 13.48 -12.07
N GLY A 112 -0.49 13.21 -13.29
CA GLY A 112 -1.08 13.67 -14.54
C GLY A 112 -2.53 13.21 -14.75
N LYS A 113 -2.90 12.02 -14.28
CA LYS A 113 -4.28 11.54 -14.31
C LYS A 113 -5.13 12.17 -13.20
N LEU A 114 -4.59 12.26 -11.97
CA LEU A 114 -5.29 12.88 -10.85
C LEU A 114 -5.63 14.36 -11.09
N ARG A 115 -4.72 15.14 -11.69
CA ARG A 115 -4.97 16.56 -12.00
C ARG A 115 -6.12 16.79 -12.99
N ASN A 116 -6.50 15.77 -13.76
CA ASN A 116 -7.59 15.88 -14.72
C ASN A 116 -8.97 15.69 -14.06
N CYS A 117 -9.02 15.09 -12.87
CA CYS A 117 -10.28 14.85 -12.13
C CYS A 117 -10.36 15.55 -10.77
N LEU A 118 -9.24 15.95 -10.17
CA LEU A 118 -9.20 16.56 -8.84
C LEU A 118 -8.59 17.97 -8.87
N LYS A 119 -9.06 18.81 -7.94
CA LYS A 119 -8.43 20.11 -7.65
C LYS A 119 -7.04 19.92 -7.02
N ALA A 120 -6.11 20.84 -7.30
CA ALA A 120 -4.74 20.79 -6.76
C ALA A 120 -4.68 20.69 -5.22
N SER A 121 -5.56 21.40 -4.51
CA SER A 121 -5.66 21.35 -3.05
C SER A 121 -6.10 19.96 -2.53
N THR A 122 -7.00 19.29 -3.24
CA THR A 122 -7.42 17.91 -2.95
C THR A 122 -6.27 16.94 -3.21
N ILE A 123 -5.53 17.09 -4.32
CA ILE A 123 -4.38 16.26 -4.65
C ILE A 123 -3.27 16.37 -3.60
N GLN A 124 -3.02 17.57 -3.08
CA GLN A 124 -2.01 17.75 -2.04
C GLN A 124 -2.38 17.01 -0.74
N LYS A 125 -3.66 17.04 -0.34
CA LYS A 125 -4.18 16.24 0.78
C LYS A 125 -4.09 14.75 0.48
N TYR A 126 -4.39 14.39 -0.76
CA TYR A 126 -4.29 13.02 -1.27
C TYR A 126 -2.91 12.41 -1.11
N PHE A 127 -1.87 13.08 -1.64
CA PHE A 127 -0.50 12.62 -1.47
C PHE A 127 -0.01 12.67 -0.01
N LYS A 128 -0.53 13.59 0.82
CA LYS A 128 -0.24 13.57 2.25
C LYS A 128 -0.79 12.31 2.92
N ALA A 129 -2.00 11.88 2.58
CA ALA A 129 -2.58 10.65 3.12
C ALA A 129 -1.85 9.39 2.60
N GLU A 130 -1.50 9.33 1.31
CA GLU A 130 -0.72 8.19 0.80
C GLU A 130 0.62 8.03 1.51
N ARG A 131 1.32 9.14 1.77
CA ARG A 131 2.57 9.11 2.53
C ARG A 131 2.36 8.67 3.98
N SER A 132 1.26 9.08 4.61
CA SER A 132 0.98 8.71 6.01
C SER A 132 0.52 7.26 6.17
N PHE A 133 -0.04 6.63 5.12
CA PHE A 133 -0.39 5.21 5.16
C PHE A 133 0.81 4.31 5.49
N ARG A 134 2.03 4.67 5.10
CA ARG A 134 3.24 3.92 5.50
C ARG A 134 3.44 3.89 7.01
N ASN A 135 3.13 4.98 7.70
CA ASN A 135 3.22 5.05 9.15
C ASN A 135 2.16 4.14 9.81
N GLU A 136 0.97 4.05 9.21
CA GLU A 136 -0.09 3.14 9.64
C GLU A 136 0.36 1.67 9.53
N LEU A 137 1.02 1.30 8.43
CA LEU A 137 1.57 -0.04 8.25
C LEU A 137 2.61 -0.40 9.33
N VAL A 138 3.52 0.53 9.65
CA VAL A 138 4.54 0.34 10.69
C VAL A 138 3.90 0.22 12.09
N ALA A 139 2.95 1.09 12.41
CA ALA A 139 2.24 1.06 13.69
C ALA A 139 1.44 -0.25 13.88
N GLY A 140 0.77 -0.73 12.81
CA GLY A 140 0.07 -2.01 12.82
C GLY A 140 1.02 -3.20 13.03
N TRP A 141 2.20 -3.17 12.40
CA TRP A 141 3.21 -4.22 12.55
C TRP A 141 3.77 -4.30 13.99
N GLN A 142 4.06 -3.15 14.62
CA GLN A 142 4.53 -3.08 16.01
C GLN A 142 3.49 -3.59 17.01
N LYS A 143 2.20 -3.30 16.80
CA LYS A 143 1.10 -3.81 17.64
C LYS A 143 0.92 -5.32 17.53
N GLY A 144 1.17 -5.90 16.35
CA GLY A 144 1.14 -7.35 16.14
C GLY A 144 2.30 -8.09 16.81
N HIS A 145 3.49 -7.50 16.86
CA HIS A 145 4.65 -8.08 17.56
C HIS A 145 4.53 -8.04 19.09
N ARG A 146 3.86 -7.02 19.67
CA ARG A 146 3.64 -6.92 21.12
C ARG A 146 2.58 -7.87 21.68
N ARG A 147 1.84 -8.57 20.81
CA ARG A 147 0.78 -9.52 21.19
C ARG A 147 1.19 -10.99 21.01
N LYS A 148 2.45 -11.24 20.66
CA LYS A 148 3.05 -12.59 20.64
C LYS A 148 3.93 -12.78 21.85
#